data_AF-A0A350DHJ2-F1
#
_entry.id   AF-A0A350DHJ2-F1
#
_cell.length_a   1.000
_cell.length_b   1.000
_cell.length_c   1.000
_cell.angle_alpha   90.00
_cell.angle_beta   90.00
_cell.angle_gamma   90.00
#
_symmetry.space_group_name_H-M   'P 1'
#
loop_
_entity.id
_entity.type
_entity.pdbx_description
1 polymer ?
#
loop_
_entity_poly.entity_id
_entity_poly.type
_entity_poly.pdbx_seq_one_letter_code
_entity_poly.pdbx_strand_id
1 'polypeptide(L)'
;DITFPSLIDPERIGESSLDNALAWDTVQNAQYRRYGEPERVLPTLITRHEERAKENPNFRYLERQSTLARQLREQHTSVSLNREQRQRELEAQEAEQLSLENQRRRALGLPELEEWMDARSDGTTPTEDPEVESEGETEGNEEEVPVDRAHVLEAAEVLLDYVHLQNQQRMAKR
;
A
#
# COMPACT_ATOMS: atom_id res chain seq x y z
N ASP A 1 -1.59 -3.08 -14.29
CA ASP A 1 -0.32 -3.08 -15.06
C ASP A 1 0.91 -2.81 -14.22
N ILE A 2 0.84 -1.91 -13.22
CA ILE A 2 1.90 -1.75 -12.21
C ILE A 2 1.29 -2.11 -10.85
N THR A 3 1.94 -2.98 -10.10
CA THR A 3 1.44 -3.52 -8.83
C THR A 3 2.00 -2.75 -7.64
N PHE A 4 1.12 -2.32 -6.75
CA PHE A 4 1.49 -1.58 -5.54
C PHE A 4 1.37 -2.52 -4.32
N PRO A 5 2.12 -2.26 -3.23
CA PRO A 5 1.92 -2.99 -1.98
C PRO A 5 0.47 -2.87 -1.50
N SER A 6 -0.13 -3.97 -1.06
CA SER A 6 -1.51 -3.99 -0.57
C SER A 6 -1.61 -4.81 0.71
N LEU A 7 -2.37 -4.30 1.67
CA LEU A 7 -2.71 -5.01 2.91
C LEU A 7 -3.86 -5.99 2.71
N ILE A 8 -4.66 -5.79 1.66
CA ILE A 8 -5.86 -6.56 1.32
C ILE A 8 -5.45 -7.90 0.71
N ASP A 9 -6.02 -8.97 1.27
CA ASP A 9 -5.88 -10.32 0.76
C ASP A 9 -7.05 -10.65 -0.20
N PRO A 10 -6.78 -10.82 -1.52
CA PRO A 10 -7.83 -11.06 -2.51
C PRO A 10 -8.54 -12.41 -2.34
N GLU A 11 -7.94 -13.36 -1.61
CA GLU A 11 -8.58 -14.66 -1.33
C GLU A 11 -9.66 -14.54 -0.24
N ARG A 12 -9.57 -13.51 0.60
CA ARG A 12 -10.52 -13.26 1.69
C ARG A 12 -11.50 -12.15 1.36
N ILE A 13 -11.02 -11.14 0.63
CA ILE A 13 -11.77 -9.94 0.28
C ILE A 13 -11.89 -9.89 -1.24
N GLY A 14 -13.09 -10.16 -1.75
CA GLY A 14 -13.41 -10.10 -3.18
C GLY A 14 -14.64 -10.93 -3.52
N GLU A 15 -15.10 -10.85 -4.77
CA GLU A 15 -16.18 -11.70 -5.25
C GLU A 15 -15.81 -13.19 -5.18
N SER A 16 -14.53 -13.51 -5.41
CA SER A 16 -13.98 -14.87 -5.35
C SER A 16 -14.01 -15.52 -3.97
N SER A 17 -14.17 -14.74 -2.88
CA SER A 17 -14.23 -15.27 -1.52
C SER A 17 -15.65 -15.65 -1.06
N LEU A 18 -16.66 -15.43 -1.90
CA LEU A 18 -18.06 -15.74 -1.59
C LEU A 18 -18.39 -17.21 -1.87
N ASP A 19 -19.13 -17.85 -0.95
CA ASP A 19 -19.47 -19.29 -1.01
C ASP A 19 -20.12 -19.76 -2.33
N ASN A 20 -20.91 -18.89 -2.96
CA ASN A 20 -21.64 -19.20 -4.19
C ASN A 20 -21.29 -18.22 -5.33
N ALA A 21 -20.05 -17.74 -5.36
CA ALA A 21 -19.57 -16.96 -6.50
C ALA A 21 -19.70 -17.79 -7.80
N LEU A 22 -20.27 -17.18 -8.84
CA LEU A 22 -20.33 -17.83 -10.14
C LEU A 22 -18.91 -17.95 -10.70
N ALA A 23 -18.63 -19.05 -11.40
CA ALA A 23 -17.37 -19.20 -12.11
C ALA A 23 -17.24 -18.10 -13.17
N TRP A 24 -16.02 -17.57 -13.29
CA TRP A 24 -15.71 -16.64 -14.37
C TRP A 24 -15.87 -17.33 -15.73
N ASP A 25 -16.54 -16.66 -16.66
CA ASP A 25 -16.75 -17.13 -18.03
C ASP A 25 -16.49 -16.00 -19.04
N THR A 26 -16.23 -16.37 -20.29
CA THR A 26 -15.95 -15.43 -21.38
C THR A 26 -16.93 -15.59 -22.52
N VAL A 27 -17.31 -14.44 -23.08
CA VAL A 27 -18.12 -14.37 -24.30
C VAL A 27 -17.27 -13.93 -25.49
N GLN A 28 -17.82 -14.04 -26.70
CA GLN A 28 -17.14 -13.60 -27.90
C GLN A 28 -16.78 -12.10 -27.83
N ASN A 29 -15.55 -11.77 -28.22
CA ASN A 29 -15.06 -10.40 -28.18
C ASN A 29 -15.87 -9.46 -29.09
N ALA A 30 -16.16 -8.26 -28.58
CA ALA A 30 -16.78 -7.19 -29.36
C ALA A 30 -15.77 -6.57 -30.35
N GLN A 31 -16.25 -6.08 -31.49
CA GLN A 31 -15.41 -5.28 -32.37
C GLN A 31 -15.26 -3.87 -31.81
N TYR A 32 -14.02 -3.46 -31.52
CA TYR A 32 -13.69 -2.13 -31.03
C TYR A 32 -12.42 -1.60 -31.68
N ARG A 33 -12.22 -0.29 -31.63
CA ARG A 33 -10.98 0.36 -32.06
C ARG A 33 -10.10 0.62 -30.84
N ARG A 34 -8.89 0.06 -30.81
CA ARG A 34 -7.91 0.37 -29.77
C ARG A 34 -7.31 1.76 -30.00
N TYR A 35 -7.22 2.54 -28.93
CA TYR A 35 -6.55 3.85 -28.93
C TYR A 35 -5.29 3.77 -28.08
N GLY A 36 -4.18 4.25 -28.64
CA GLY A 36 -2.87 4.20 -27.97
C GLY A 36 -2.26 2.79 -27.91
N GLU A 37 -1.02 2.75 -27.45
CA GLU A 37 -0.23 1.53 -27.25
C GLU A 37 0.65 1.70 -25.98
N PRO A 38 0.03 1.85 -24.79
CA PRO A 38 0.77 2.06 -23.53
C PRO A 38 1.72 0.90 -23.20
N GLU A 39 1.47 -0.29 -23.73
CA GLU A 39 2.29 -1.48 -23.51
C GLU A 39 3.74 -1.28 -23.97
N ARG A 40 3.98 -0.36 -24.91
CA ARG A 40 5.34 -0.05 -25.41
C ARG A 40 6.23 0.67 -24.40
N VAL A 41 5.64 1.42 -23.47
CA VAL A 41 6.37 2.18 -22.44
C VAL A 41 6.28 1.53 -21.07
N LEU A 42 5.37 0.56 -20.90
CA LEU A 42 5.11 -0.11 -19.63
C LEU A 42 6.37 -0.68 -18.95
N PRO A 43 7.30 -1.37 -19.65
CA PRO A 43 8.52 -1.87 -19.00
C PRO A 43 9.36 -0.75 -18.37
N THR A 44 9.47 0.38 -19.06
CA THR A 44 10.21 1.55 -18.55
C THR A 44 9.50 2.18 -17.34
N LEU A 45 8.17 2.25 -17.35
CA LEU A 45 7.40 2.74 -16.21
C LEU A 45 7.58 1.86 -14.98
N ILE A 46 7.56 0.53 -15.15
CA ILE A 46 7.79 -0.42 -14.07
C ILE A 46 9.18 -0.22 -13.46
N THR A 47 10.23 -0.12 -14.28
CA THR A 47 11.60 0.11 -13.77
C THR A 47 11.69 1.42 -12.98
N ARG A 48 11.15 2.52 -13.50
CA ARG A 48 11.17 3.82 -12.80
C ARG A 48 10.39 3.79 -11.48
N HIS A 49 9.23 3.13 -11.49
CA HIS A 49 8.43 2.92 -10.29
C HIS A 49 9.21 2.13 -9.23
N GLU A 50 9.81 1.00 -9.61
CA GLU A 50 10.59 0.16 -8.69
C GLU A 50 11.80 0.90 -8.10
N GLU A 51 12.46 1.75 -8.88
CA GLU A 51 13.56 2.60 -8.40
C GLU A 51 13.07 3.59 -7.35
N ARG A 52 11.99 4.35 -7.63
CA ARG A 52 11.41 5.30 -6.66
C ARG A 52 10.87 4.62 -5.41
N ALA A 53 10.19 3.49 -5.57
CA ALA A 53 9.61 2.74 -4.46
C ALA A 53 10.70 2.24 -3.48
N LYS A 54 11.89 1.86 -3.98
CA LYS A 54 13.04 1.45 -3.14
C LYS A 54 13.61 2.60 -2.32
N GLU A 55 13.57 3.82 -2.83
CA GLU A 55 14.10 5.00 -2.15
C GLU A 55 13.08 5.64 -1.20
N ASN A 56 11.79 5.48 -1.47
CA ASN A 56 10.71 6.10 -0.69
C ASN A 56 10.47 5.37 0.65
N PRO A 57 10.66 6.04 1.81
CA PRO A 57 10.43 5.45 3.12
C PRO A 57 9.01 4.93 3.34
N ASN A 58 7.99 5.62 2.81
CA ASN A 58 6.59 5.22 2.97
C ASN A 58 6.27 3.93 2.18
N PHE A 59 6.86 3.75 0.99
CA PHE A 59 6.69 2.50 0.22
C PHE A 59 7.36 1.32 0.91
N ARG A 60 8.56 1.52 1.45
CA ARG A 60 9.26 0.48 2.22
C ARG A 60 8.49 0.09 3.48
N TYR A 61 7.87 1.07 4.13
CA TYR A 61 6.98 0.83 5.27
C TYR A 61 5.77 -0.01 4.85
N LEU A 62 5.05 0.39 3.80
CA LEU A 62 3.88 -0.32 3.28
C LEU A 62 4.18 -1.75 2.83
N GLU A 63 5.30 -1.95 2.13
CA GLU A 63 5.77 -3.28 1.74
C GLU A 63 5.97 -4.16 2.97
N ARG A 64 6.73 -3.68 3.96
CA ARG A 64 6.97 -4.45 5.18
C ARG A 64 5.70 -4.70 5.98
N GLN A 65 4.83 -3.70 6.10
CA GLN A 65 3.54 -3.84 6.76
C GLN A 65 2.68 -4.91 6.08
N SER A 66 2.62 -4.91 4.74
CA SER A 66 1.91 -5.96 3.99
C SER A 66 2.51 -7.35 4.21
N THR A 67 3.83 -7.46 4.27
CA THR A 67 4.49 -8.75 4.54
C THR A 67 4.21 -9.25 5.95
N LEU A 68 4.24 -8.34 6.94
CA LEU A 68 3.94 -8.66 8.33
C LEU A 68 2.49 -9.10 8.48
N ALA A 69 1.55 -8.33 7.93
CA ALA A 69 0.13 -8.65 7.97
C ALA A 69 -0.15 -10.03 7.34
N ARG A 70 0.50 -10.35 6.21
CA ARG A 70 0.40 -11.68 5.59
C ARG A 70 0.97 -12.78 6.50
N GLN A 71 2.15 -12.60 7.07
CA GLN A 71 2.77 -13.57 7.96
C GLN A 71 1.91 -13.84 9.21
N LEU A 72 1.38 -12.79 9.84
CA LEU A 72 0.50 -12.91 11.00
C LEU A 72 -0.77 -13.68 10.64
N ARG A 73 -1.37 -13.43 9.47
CA ARG A 73 -2.54 -14.20 9.00
C ARG A 73 -2.22 -15.67 8.78
N GLU A 74 -1.08 -15.98 8.17
CA GLU A 74 -0.64 -17.37 7.91
C GLU A 74 -0.36 -18.13 9.22
N GLN A 75 0.22 -17.46 10.23
CA GLN A 75 0.60 -18.06 11.51
C GLN A 75 -0.58 -18.19 12.48
N HIS A 76 -1.51 -17.23 12.49
CA HIS A 76 -2.61 -17.16 13.46
C HIS A 76 -3.93 -17.68 12.88
N THR A 77 -3.99 -18.98 12.58
CA THR A 77 -5.25 -19.67 12.25
C THR A 77 -6.05 -20.10 13.48
N SER A 78 -5.45 -20.00 14.67
CA SER A 78 -6.08 -20.31 15.96
C SER A 78 -5.62 -19.32 17.03
N VAL A 79 -6.41 -19.19 18.09
CA VAL A 79 -6.16 -18.24 19.19
C VAL A 79 -5.93 -19.01 20.48
N SER A 80 -4.83 -18.71 21.18
CA SER A 80 -4.57 -19.28 22.50
C SER A 80 -5.56 -18.73 23.53
N LEU A 81 -6.09 -19.61 24.39
CA LEU A 81 -6.92 -19.21 25.53
C LEU A 81 -6.08 -18.96 26.80
N ASN A 82 -4.76 -19.17 26.74
CA ASN A 82 -3.87 -18.89 27.86
C ASN A 82 -3.56 -17.39 27.91
N ARG A 83 -3.92 -16.73 29.02
CA ARG A 83 -3.73 -15.29 29.22
C ARG A 83 -2.28 -14.85 29.07
N GLU A 84 -1.33 -15.55 29.70
CA GLU A 84 0.09 -15.18 29.69
C GLU A 84 0.71 -15.34 28.29
N GLN A 85 0.25 -16.32 27.53
CA GLN A 85 0.65 -16.47 26.13
C GLN A 85 0.07 -15.34 25.28
N ARG A 86 -1.22 -15.03 25.42
CA ARG A 86 -1.87 -13.91 24.69
C ARG A 86 -1.22 -12.57 24.98
N GLN A 87 -0.84 -12.31 26.23
CA GLN A 87 -0.14 -11.08 26.60
C GLN A 87 1.20 -10.95 25.87
N ARG A 88 1.99 -12.02 25.85
CA ARG A 88 3.29 -12.04 25.14
C ARG A 88 3.14 -11.88 23.63
N GLU A 89 2.11 -12.49 23.03
CA GLU A 89 1.81 -12.33 21.60
C GLU A 89 1.48 -10.87 21.25
N LEU A 90 0.65 -10.21 22.07
CA LEU A 90 0.29 -8.80 21.88
C LEU A 90 1.51 -7.88 22.02
N GLU A 91 2.30 -8.04 23.09
CA GLU A 91 3.52 -7.24 23.32
C GLU A 91 4.53 -7.39 22.16
N ALA A 92 4.68 -8.61 21.64
CA ALA A 92 5.56 -8.85 20.49
C ALA A 92 5.05 -8.16 19.22
N GLN A 93 3.73 -8.22 18.96
CA GLN A 93 3.12 -7.56 17.80
C GLN A 93 3.20 -6.03 17.90
N GLU A 94 2.95 -5.46 19.07
CA GLU A 94 3.07 -4.02 19.31
C GLU A 94 4.52 -3.54 19.16
N ALA A 95 5.49 -4.27 19.71
CA ALA A 95 6.90 -3.94 19.56
C ALA A 95 7.36 -4.00 18.10
N GLU A 96 6.87 -4.97 17.31
CA GLU A 96 7.18 -5.08 15.90
C GLU A 96 6.58 -3.92 15.08
N GLN A 97 5.31 -3.57 15.34
CA GLN A 97 4.64 -2.44 14.69
C GLN A 97 5.31 -1.11 15.04
N LEU A 98 5.63 -0.89 16.32
CA LEU A 98 6.37 0.28 16.79
C LEU A 98 7.75 0.39 16.13
N SER A 99 8.49 -0.72 16.05
CA SER A 99 9.80 -0.76 15.40
C SER A 99 9.72 -0.40 13.91
N LEU A 100 8.69 -0.90 13.22
CA LEU A 100 8.46 -0.62 11.81
C LEU A 100 8.12 0.87 11.57
N GLU A 101 7.30 1.45 12.43
CA GLU A 101 6.94 2.86 12.36
C GLU A 101 8.08 3.79 12.76
N ASN A 102 8.84 3.48 13.81
CA ASN A 102 10.03 4.27 14.18
C ASN A 102 11.13 4.17 13.11
N GLN A 103 11.17 3.10 12.30
CA GLN A 103 12.03 3.06 11.11
C GLN A 103 11.56 4.02 10.02
N ARG A 104 10.24 4.15 9.81
CA ARG A 104 9.66 5.14 8.89
C ARG A 104 9.92 6.56 9.40
N ARG A 105 9.56 6.87 10.65
CA ARG A 105 9.74 8.19 11.26
C ARG A 105 11.20 8.65 11.21
N ARG A 106 12.16 7.78 11.57
CA ARG A 106 13.60 8.08 11.42
C ARG A 106 14.00 8.38 9.97
N ALA A 107 13.47 7.64 9.00
CA ALA A 107 13.78 7.87 7.60
C ALA A 107 13.16 9.18 7.05
N LEU A 108 12.08 9.66 7.67
CA LEU A 108 11.45 10.94 7.38
C LEU A 108 11.99 12.11 8.24
N GLY A 109 12.87 11.83 9.21
CA GLY A 109 13.40 12.84 10.14
C GLY A 109 12.43 13.26 11.26
N LEU A 110 11.38 12.47 11.48
CA LEU A 110 10.34 12.68 12.50
C LEU A 110 10.77 12.10 13.85
N PRO A 111 10.25 12.60 14.98
CA PRO A 111 10.52 12.06 16.31
C PRO A 111 10.04 10.61 16.44
N GLU A 112 10.79 9.77 17.15
CA GLU A 112 10.37 8.39 17.42
C GLU A 112 9.24 8.37 18.46
N LEU A 113 8.35 7.38 18.33
CA LEU A 113 7.31 7.09 19.31
C LEU A 113 7.83 6.17 20.42
N GLU A 114 7.30 6.36 21.63
CA GLU A 114 7.55 5.49 22.77
C GLU A 114 6.58 4.29 22.78
N GLU A 115 5.31 4.52 22.44
CA GLU A 115 4.28 3.49 22.39
C GLU A 115 3.60 3.41 21.02
N TRP A 116 3.18 2.21 20.61
CA TRP A 116 2.47 2.04 19.34
C TRP A 116 1.11 2.76 19.31
N MET A 117 0.44 2.89 20.46
CA MET A 117 -0.87 3.55 20.53
C MET A 117 -0.81 5.02 20.11
N ASP A 118 0.33 5.68 20.32
CA ASP A 118 0.56 7.07 19.91
C ASP A 118 0.52 7.22 18.38
N ALA A 119 0.82 6.15 17.62
CA ALA A 119 0.71 6.16 16.16
C ALA A 119 -0.74 6.27 15.67
N ARG A 120 -1.72 5.78 16.46
CA ARG A 120 -3.14 5.87 16.13
C ARG A 120 -3.73 7.24 16.42
N SER A 121 -3.25 7.93 17.46
CA SER A 121 -3.69 9.30 17.75
C SER A 121 -3.19 10.30 16.70
N ASP A 122 -2.02 10.06 16.12
CA ASP A 122 -1.44 10.92 15.08
C ASP A 122 -2.03 10.70 13.68
N GLY A 123 -3.03 9.82 13.50
CA GLY A 123 -3.65 9.55 12.20
C GLY A 123 -2.69 8.97 11.14
N THR A 124 -1.53 8.46 11.55
CA THR A 124 -0.47 7.99 10.65
C THR A 124 -0.70 6.53 10.19
N THR A 125 -1.57 5.79 10.87
CA THR A 125 -1.92 4.42 10.52
C THR A 125 -2.88 4.37 9.32
N PRO A 126 -2.64 3.48 8.34
CA PRO A 126 -3.63 3.17 7.31
C PRO A 126 -4.93 2.74 7.99
N THR A 127 -5.99 3.53 7.82
CA THR A 127 -7.30 3.23 8.42
C THR A 127 -8.08 2.38 7.42
N GLU A 128 -8.48 1.17 7.82
CA GLU A 128 -9.16 0.21 6.94
C GLU A 128 -10.62 0.57 6.64
N ASP A 129 -11.19 1.54 7.38
CA ASP A 129 -12.56 2.02 7.21
C ASP A 129 -12.59 3.42 6.55
N PRO A 130 -13.19 3.57 5.35
CA PRO A 130 -13.36 4.87 4.69
C PRO A 130 -14.39 5.78 5.37
N GLU A 131 -15.16 5.28 6.35
CA GLU A 131 -16.18 6.04 7.09
C GLU A 131 -15.65 6.67 8.39
N VAL A 132 -14.44 6.36 8.82
CA VAL A 132 -13.76 7.15 9.85
C VAL A 132 -13.14 8.35 9.16
N GLU A 133 -14.00 9.30 8.77
CA GLU A 133 -13.54 10.68 8.63
C GLU A 133 -12.95 11.05 9.99
N SER A 134 -11.64 11.22 10.04
CA SER A 134 -10.98 11.89 11.15
C SER A 134 -11.53 13.31 11.20
N GLU A 135 -12.63 13.50 11.93
CA GLU A 135 -13.12 14.81 12.40
C GLU A 135 -12.17 15.40 13.47
N GLY A 136 -10.97 14.84 13.63
CA GLY A 136 -9.85 15.52 14.27
C GLY A 136 -9.27 16.54 13.31
N GLU A 137 -9.50 17.82 13.62
CA GLU A 137 -8.85 18.98 13.04
C GLU A 137 -7.37 18.67 12.76
N THR A 138 -6.95 18.76 11.50
CA THR A 138 -5.54 18.68 11.10
C THR A 138 -4.83 19.94 11.60
N GLU A 139 -4.60 20.06 12.90
CA GLU A 139 -3.56 20.89 13.48
C GLU A 139 -2.29 20.03 13.62
N GLY A 140 -1.82 19.46 12.50
CA GLY A 140 -0.66 18.58 12.43
C GLY A 140 0.22 18.96 11.24
N ASN A 141 1.42 19.43 11.56
CA ASN A 141 2.55 19.84 10.71
C ASN A 141 2.49 19.43 9.22
N GLU A 142 2.65 20.40 8.29
CA GLU A 142 2.70 20.19 6.82
C GLU A 142 3.75 19.16 6.35
N GLU A 143 4.65 18.76 7.26
CA GLU A 143 5.76 17.82 7.03
C GLU A 143 5.36 16.33 7.15
N GLU A 144 4.26 15.98 7.83
CA GLU A 144 3.81 14.59 7.96
C GLU A 144 2.80 14.20 6.88
N VAL A 145 3.29 13.65 5.77
CA VAL A 145 2.42 13.07 4.74
C VAL A 145 1.87 11.73 5.24
N PRO A 146 0.53 11.53 5.27
CA PRO A 146 -0.06 10.24 5.63
C PRO A 146 0.47 9.11 4.74
N VAL A 147 0.71 7.94 5.31
CA VAL A 147 1.23 6.77 4.58
C VAL A 147 0.40 6.47 3.34
N ASP A 148 -0.92 6.58 3.46
CA ASP A 148 -1.88 6.25 2.39
C ASP A 148 -1.74 7.17 1.16
N ARG A 149 -1.22 8.39 1.33
CA ARG A 149 -0.96 9.28 0.19
C ARG A 149 0.22 8.80 -0.66
N ALA A 150 1.08 7.91 -0.17
CA ALA A 150 2.21 7.39 -0.94
C ALA A 150 1.76 6.73 -2.25
N HIS A 151 0.67 5.96 -2.22
CA HIS A 151 0.09 5.35 -3.42
C HIS A 151 -0.38 6.40 -4.44
N VAL A 152 -1.06 7.45 -3.97
CA VAL A 152 -1.58 8.52 -4.85
C VAL A 152 -0.44 9.32 -5.47
N LEU A 153 0.57 9.65 -4.68
CA LEU A 153 1.74 10.41 -5.14
C LEU A 153 2.55 9.61 -6.17
N GLU A 154 2.81 8.33 -5.92
CA GLU A 154 3.51 7.51 -6.90
C GLU A 154 2.69 7.26 -8.16
N ALA A 155 1.36 7.12 -8.06
CA ALA A 155 0.50 7.06 -9.23
C ALA A 155 0.59 8.34 -10.08
N ALA A 156 0.73 9.51 -9.44
CA ALA A 156 0.95 10.77 -10.14
C ALA A 156 2.32 10.81 -10.85
N GLU A 157 3.39 10.33 -10.21
CA GLU A 157 4.72 10.22 -10.83
C GLU A 157 4.74 9.26 -12.03
N VAL A 158 4.08 8.11 -11.90
CA VAL A 158 3.91 7.15 -13.02
C VAL A 158 3.15 7.80 -14.19
N LEU A 159 2.12 8.59 -13.91
CA LEU A 159 1.37 9.32 -14.94
C LEU A 159 2.25 10.37 -15.63
N LEU A 160 3.06 11.12 -14.86
CA LEU A 160 3.99 12.11 -15.39
C LEU A 160 5.04 11.45 -16.31
N ASP A 161 5.62 10.34 -15.87
CA ASP A 161 6.54 9.53 -16.67
C ASP A 161 5.90 9.07 -17.98
N TYR A 162 4.66 8.59 -17.91
CA TYR A 162 3.91 8.14 -19.08
C TYR A 162 3.71 9.27 -20.11
N VAL A 163 3.32 10.46 -19.65
CA VAL A 163 3.17 11.64 -20.51
C VAL A 163 4.52 12.02 -21.16
N HIS A 164 5.61 11.98 -20.40
CA HIS A 164 6.94 12.29 -20.92
C HIS A 164 7.37 11.30 -22.00
N LEU A 165 7.23 10.00 -21.74
CA LEU A 165 7.58 8.94 -22.69
C LEU A 165 6.71 8.98 -23.95
N GLN A 166 5.42 9.28 -23.83
CA GLN A 166 4.54 9.49 -24.99
C GLN A 166 5.02 10.64 -25.88
N ASN A 167 5.40 11.76 -25.28
CA ASN A 167 5.89 12.92 -26.02
C ASN A 167 7.20 12.61 -26.76
N GLN A 168 8.13 11.90 -26.12
CA GLN A 168 9.36 11.44 -26.77
C GLN A 168 9.07 10.54 -27.98
N GLN A 169 8.16 9.59 -27.84
CA GLN A 169 7.75 8.71 -28.94
C GLN A 169 7.10 9.46 -30.10
N ARG A 170 6.31 10.50 -29.82
CA ARG A 170 5.72 11.37 -30.84
C ARG A 170 6.78 12.16 -31.60
N MET A 171 7.81 12.64 -30.91
CA MET A 171 8.92 13.38 -31.54
C MET A 171 9.83 12.46 -32.36
N ALA A 172 10.12 11.24 -31.89
CA ALA A 172 10.94 10.27 -32.61
C ALA A 172 10.28 9.69 -33.89
N LYS A 173 8.95 9.81 -34.01
CA LYS A 173 8.18 9.40 -35.20
C LYS A 173 8.00 10.51 -36.24
N ARG A 174 8.46 11.74 -35.97
CA ARG A 174 8.49 12.86 -36.91
C ARG A 174 9.83 12.91 -37.64
#